data_AF-S7ZBP5-F1
#
_entry.id   AF-S7ZBP5-F1
#
_cell.length_a   1.000
_cell.length_b   1.000
_cell.length_c   1.000
_cell.angle_alpha   90.00
_cell.angle_beta   90.00
_cell.angle_gamma   90.00
#
_symmetry.space_group_name_H-M   'P 1'
#
loop_
_entity.id
_entity.type
_entity.pdbx_description
1 polymer ?
#
loop_
_entity_poly.entity_id
_entity_poly.type
_entity_poly.pdbx_seq_one_letter_code
_entity_poly.pdbx_strand_id
1 'polypeptide(L)'
;MDPAELFGTGNLPDSEPSLPEIKQDASPLFTVLPAEVRNRIYTFSLEYSGVLPWSDTKASGASYDGDQSTSTSAPYRGNAFYFRPGYNQPKRILTSLLQTCQAIYNEASLLPPAVSEHTFWFYRGPPHVKDASSPLRYFAKMTPKQRAQVQHLHFFTQQFFLEDKIWSTVWNGIEIVRRDKDKAQEAGAADGSGYESKTTTSPTSPSPPTSSSSSPQFSTSDLSFSIAVPKARRTETIKISPRTLTITLRHTDWWFWENDQPLGIDPFRVGRTIFSRPPSPPAEMSPDSRPSFPMKRPWGEQFVTMPSLEELTIEFETVMRKRDQLDDIIQRALHWRFPLRHRPWKSEMIYLVPEPRSVQAYTWVGATESELKCQGTKRSALVPQFARVNHSPKMGEGTSVAAWEDRTVPERPVLRPYTIGDGPRSGLPEGTEEYYVVFVTWKCQAEDEEAATPAGET
;
A
#
# COMPACT_ATOMS: atom_id res chain seq x y z
N MET A 1 3.65 -16.25 -23.58
CA MET A 1 4.84 -16.11 -22.73
C MET A 1 4.40 -15.40 -21.48
N ASP A 2 4.43 -16.12 -20.36
CA ASP A 2 3.91 -15.70 -19.07
C ASP A 2 4.84 -14.62 -18.46
N PRO A 3 4.35 -13.45 -18.04
CA PRO A 3 5.16 -12.41 -17.41
C PRO A 3 5.86 -12.86 -16.10
N ALA A 4 5.57 -14.06 -15.59
CA ALA A 4 6.26 -14.68 -14.46
C ALA A 4 7.64 -15.28 -14.79
N GLU A 5 7.98 -15.53 -16.07
CA GLU A 5 9.21 -16.29 -16.41
C GLU A 5 10.49 -15.44 -16.54
N LEU A 6 10.38 -14.11 -16.61
CA LEU A 6 11.53 -13.23 -16.87
C LEU A 6 12.23 -12.67 -15.61
N PHE A 7 11.65 -12.87 -14.42
CA PHE A 7 12.27 -12.45 -13.16
C PHE A 7 12.13 -13.58 -12.15
N GLY A 8 13.24 -14.28 -11.87
CA GLY A 8 13.28 -15.35 -10.90
C GLY A 8 12.70 -14.88 -9.56
N THR A 9 11.55 -15.44 -9.17
CA THR A 9 10.90 -15.27 -7.87
C THR A 9 11.62 -16.03 -6.75
N GLY A 10 12.94 -16.16 -6.86
CA GLY A 10 13.76 -16.75 -5.82
C GLY A 10 13.79 -15.80 -4.63
N ASN A 11 13.39 -16.29 -3.45
CA ASN A 11 13.60 -15.56 -2.21
C ASN A 11 15.07 -15.13 -2.11
N LEU A 12 15.31 -13.83 -1.97
CA LEU A 12 16.64 -13.31 -1.67
C LEU A 12 17.10 -13.94 -0.35
N PRO A 13 18.20 -14.72 -0.34
CA PRO A 13 18.73 -15.27 0.90
C PRO A 13 19.15 -14.12 1.82
N ASP A 14 19.03 -14.35 3.12
CA ASP A 14 19.60 -13.41 4.09
C ASP A 14 21.11 -13.31 3.84
N SER A 15 21.65 -12.10 3.91
CA SER A 15 23.10 -11.90 3.76
C SER A 15 23.83 -12.54 4.94
N GLU A 16 24.61 -13.59 4.68
CA GLU A 16 25.54 -14.12 5.67
C GLU A 16 26.78 -13.22 5.70
N PRO A 17 27.21 -12.76 6.90
CA PRO A 17 28.42 -11.95 7.01
C PRO A 17 29.64 -12.78 6.61
N SER A 18 30.51 -12.19 5.79
CA SER A 18 31.75 -12.86 5.33
C SER A 18 32.83 -12.97 6.42
N LEU A 19 32.67 -12.23 7.52
CA LEU A 19 33.62 -12.16 8.64
C LEU A 19 32.88 -12.23 9.97
N PRO A 20 33.51 -12.77 11.03
CA PRO A 20 32.92 -12.83 12.36
C PRO A 20 32.66 -11.43 12.92
N GLU A 21 31.64 -11.32 13.77
CA GLU A 21 31.26 -10.07 14.41
C GLU A 21 32.34 -9.60 15.40
N ILE A 22 32.82 -8.37 15.22
CA ILE A 22 33.75 -7.73 16.14
C ILE A 22 32.95 -7.06 17.26
N LYS A 23 33.18 -7.48 18.51
CA LYS A 23 32.56 -6.88 19.70
C LYS A 23 32.85 -5.38 19.77
N GLN A 24 31.82 -4.60 20.08
CA GLN A 24 31.88 -3.14 20.15
C GLN A 24 32.04 -2.63 21.58
N ASP A 25 32.78 -3.37 22.42
CA ASP A 25 32.91 -3.11 23.87
C ASP A 25 33.62 -1.78 24.21
N ALA A 26 34.30 -1.16 23.24
CA ALA A 26 34.92 0.15 23.39
C ALA A 26 34.02 1.32 22.97
N SER A 27 32.86 1.05 22.37
CA SER A 27 31.97 2.07 21.84
C SER A 27 30.93 2.50 22.87
N PRO A 28 30.88 3.79 23.27
CA PRO A 28 29.84 4.31 24.18
C PRO A 28 28.42 4.07 23.68
N LEU A 29 28.24 3.95 22.35
CA LEU A 29 26.96 3.61 21.76
C LEU A 29 26.42 2.29 22.33
N PHE A 30 27.28 1.27 22.48
CA PHE A 30 26.89 -0.06 22.94
C PHE A 30 27.10 -0.27 24.45
N THR A 31 27.99 0.49 25.09
CA THR A 31 28.29 0.32 26.52
C THR A 31 27.51 1.26 27.45
N VAL A 32 27.10 2.43 26.97
CA VAL A 32 26.40 3.45 27.77
C VAL A 32 24.92 3.49 27.42
N LEU A 33 24.57 3.44 26.13
CA LEU A 33 23.18 3.62 25.71
C LEU A 33 22.44 2.28 25.72
N PRO A 34 21.24 2.20 26.33
CA PRO A 34 20.41 1.01 26.26
C PRO A 34 19.80 0.83 24.86
N ALA A 35 19.35 -0.38 24.55
CA ALA A 35 18.90 -0.76 23.21
C ALA A 35 17.73 0.09 22.70
N GLU A 36 16.84 0.52 23.58
CA GLU A 36 15.69 1.37 23.27
C GLU A 36 16.13 2.75 22.75
N VAL A 37 17.17 3.32 23.36
CA VAL A 37 17.73 4.61 22.94
C VAL A 37 18.48 4.45 21.62
N ARG A 38 19.25 3.36 21.46
CA ARG A 38 19.92 3.04 20.19
C ARG A 38 18.92 2.92 19.04
N ASN A 39 17.83 2.18 19.23
CA ASN A 39 16.79 2.03 18.21
C ASN A 39 16.17 3.37 17.80
N ARG A 40 15.93 4.29 18.75
CA ARG A 40 15.47 5.65 18.42
C ARG A 40 16.50 6.41 17.59
N ILE A 41 17.78 6.36 17.98
CA ILE A 41 18.87 6.99 17.22
C ILE A 41 18.92 6.43 15.80
N TYR A 42 18.84 5.11 15.66
CA TYR A 42 18.84 4.45 14.36
C TYR A 42 17.64 4.88 13.52
N THR A 43 16.42 4.87 14.06
CA THR A 43 15.22 5.35 13.35
C THR A 43 15.41 6.77 12.83
N PHE A 44 15.83 7.71 13.67
CA PHE A 44 16.05 9.10 13.24
C PHE A 44 17.19 9.24 12.22
N SER A 45 18.24 8.43 12.33
CA SER A 45 19.38 8.49 11.41
C SER A 45 19.06 7.89 10.04
N LEU A 46 18.18 6.88 10.02
CA LEU A 46 17.75 6.20 8.80
C LEU A 46 16.63 6.96 8.10
N GLU A 47 15.83 7.73 8.82
CA GLU A 47 14.77 8.59 8.30
C GLU A 47 15.37 9.89 7.72
N TYR A 48 15.36 10.06 6.40
CA TYR A 48 15.79 11.31 5.78
C TYR A 48 14.65 11.99 5.02
N SER A 49 14.23 13.13 5.56
CA SER A 49 13.32 14.10 4.96
C SER A 49 13.97 15.48 5.01
N GLY A 50 14.95 15.74 4.15
CA GLY A 50 15.71 16.99 4.18
C GLY A 50 16.23 17.40 2.82
N VAL A 51 16.20 18.70 2.54
CA VAL A 51 17.01 19.32 1.48
C VAL A 51 18.41 19.46 2.09
N LEU A 52 19.45 18.92 1.44
CA LEU A 52 20.83 19.23 1.86
C LEU A 52 21.00 20.76 1.86
N PRO A 53 21.63 21.37 2.87
CA PRO A 53 21.97 22.78 2.82
C PRO A 53 22.76 23.03 1.54
N TRP A 54 22.14 23.81 0.67
CA TRP A 54 22.66 24.36 -0.57
C TRP A 54 24.18 24.55 -0.52
N SER A 55 24.93 23.63 -1.14
CA SER A 55 26.30 23.91 -1.55
C SER A 55 26.21 24.62 -2.88
N ASP A 56 26.57 25.91 -2.89
CA ASP A 56 26.72 26.72 -4.08
C ASP A 56 27.46 25.95 -5.17
N THR A 57 26.73 25.47 -6.17
CA THR A 57 27.32 25.15 -7.46
C THR A 57 26.27 25.46 -8.53
N LYS A 58 26.40 26.66 -9.07
CA LYS A 58 25.89 26.98 -10.40
C LYS A 58 26.47 25.94 -11.38
N ALA A 59 25.60 25.11 -11.95
CA ALA A 59 25.86 24.40 -13.20
C ALA A 59 24.50 24.31 -13.91
N SER A 60 24.15 25.32 -14.71
CA SER A 60 24.33 25.31 -16.17
C SER A 60 23.66 24.10 -16.82
N GLY A 61 22.66 24.37 -17.65
CA GLY A 61 21.85 23.36 -18.31
C GLY A 61 22.66 22.22 -18.93
N ALA A 62 22.24 21.00 -18.63
CA ALA A 62 22.67 19.82 -19.35
C ALA A 62 21.44 19.06 -19.84
N SER A 63 21.46 18.85 -21.14
CA SER A 63 20.56 18.06 -21.96
C SER A 63 20.53 16.59 -21.54
N TYR A 64 19.51 15.89 -22.05
CA TYR A 64 19.43 14.44 -22.12
C TYR A 64 20.80 13.78 -22.40
N ASP A 65 21.30 13.00 -21.44
CA ASP A 65 21.93 11.72 -21.72
C ASP A 65 21.83 10.81 -20.50
N GLY A 66 21.51 9.54 -20.77
CA GLY A 66 21.25 8.54 -19.75
C GLY A 66 22.54 8.07 -19.08
N ASP A 67 22.84 8.59 -17.90
CA ASP A 67 23.71 7.89 -16.95
C ASP A 67 23.19 8.07 -15.51
N GLN A 68 23.22 6.97 -14.77
CA GLN A 68 22.33 6.67 -13.65
C GLN A 68 23.13 6.56 -12.36
N SER A 69 23.60 7.68 -11.78
CA SER A 69 24.06 7.73 -10.38
C SER A 69 24.54 9.13 -9.98
N THR A 70 23.63 9.99 -9.49
CA THR A 70 23.84 11.13 -8.53
C THR A 70 22.58 12.02 -8.54
N SER A 71 21.57 11.74 -7.72
CA SER A 71 21.37 12.40 -6.42
C SER A 71 21.21 13.94 -6.48
N THR A 72 20.19 14.45 -7.16
CA THR A 72 19.67 15.79 -6.81
C THR A 72 18.55 15.61 -5.80
N SER A 73 18.79 16.03 -4.55
CA SER A 73 17.78 16.19 -3.49
C SER A 73 16.77 17.30 -3.81
N ALA A 74 16.58 17.61 -5.09
CA ALA A 74 15.78 18.73 -5.53
C ALA A 74 14.31 18.47 -5.19
N PRO A 75 13.59 19.48 -4.70
CA PRO A 75 12.14 19.46 -4.63
C PRO A 75 11.54 19.09 -5.99
N TYR A 76 10.41 18.40 -5.97
CA TYR A 76 9.61 18.23 -7.17
C TYR A 76 9.09 19.58 -7.63
N ARG A 77 8.78 19.67 -8.93
CA ARG A 77 8.12 20.86 -9.48
C ARG A 77 6.77 21.05 -8.79
N GLY A 78 6.48 22.30 -8.39
CA GLY A 78 5.24 22.63 -7.67
C GLY A 78 3.96 22.29 -8.42
N ASN A 79 4.03 22.22 -9.76
CA ASN A 79 2.91 21.81 -10.60
C ASN A 79 2.88 20.31 -10.93
N ALA A 80 3.76 19.47 -10.41
CA ALA A 80 3.69 18.04 -10.69
C ALA A 80 2.47 17.38 -10.02
N PHE A 81 1.82 16.40 -10.67
CA PHE A 81 0.67 15.67 -10.09
C PHE A 81 0.93 14.96 -8.75
N TYR A 82 2.19 14.72 -8.42
CA TYR A 82 2.62 14.07 -7.18
C TYR A 82 3.17 15.06 -6.15
N PHE A 83 3.23 16.35 -6.47
CA PHE A 83 3.64 17.40 -5.54
C PHE A 83 2.51 17.72 -4.56
N ARG A 84 2.74 17.49 -3.27
CA ARG A 84 1.76 17.75 -2.20
C ARG A 84 2.44 17.77 -0.82
N PRO A 85 1.74 18.21 0.25
CA PRO A 85 2.26 18.11 1.62
C PRO A 85 2.74 16.69 1.94
N GLY A 86 3.95 16.57 2.49
CA GLY A 86 4.58 15.28 2.80
C GLY A 86 5.21 14.53 1.61
N TYR A 87 4.97 14.98 0.37
CA TYR A 87 5.54 14.41 -0.87
C TYR A 87 5.99 15.50 -1.84
N ASN A 88 6.72 16.49 -1.34
CA ASN A 88 7.29 17.57 -2.15
C ASN A 88 8.72 17.28 -2.66
N GLN A 89 9.31 16.15 -2.26
CA GLN A 89 10.66 15.73 -2.68
C GLN A 89 10.83 14.20 -2.56
N PRO A 90 11.86 13.60 -3.18
CA PRO A 90 12.20 12.19 -2.99
C PRO A 90 12.53 11.88 -1.52
N LYS A 91 11.80 10.94 -0.90
CA LYS A 91 12.17 10.37 0.40
C LYS A 91 13.34 9.40 0.22
N ARG A 92 14.32 9.43 1.15
CA ARG A 92 15.47 8.52 1.10
C ARG A 92 15.69 7.90 2.48
N ILE A 93 16.19 6.66 2.45
CA ILE A 93 16.72 5.98 3.64
C ILE A 93 18.24 6.10 3.58
N LEU A 94 18.87 6.66 4.62
CA LEU A 94 20.32 6.80 4.67
C LEU A 94 20.95 5.50 5.15
N THR A 95 21.43 4.69 4.21
CA THR A 95 22.01 3.38 4.55
C THR A 95 23.46 3.43 5.04
N SER A 96 24.08 4.61 5.09
CA SER A 96 25.47 4.78 5.56
C SER A 96 25.67 4.31 7.00
N LEU A 97 24.67 4.52 7.87
CA LEU A 97 24.67 4.01 9.23
C LEU A 97 24.75 2.47 9.25
N LEU A 98 23.94 1.79 8.43
CA LEU A 98 23.94 0.32 8.33
C LEU A 98 25.26 -0.25 7.81
N GLN A 99 26.06 0.57 7.12
CA GLN A 99 27.37 0.19 6.57
C GLN A 99 28.52 0.40 7.58
N THR A 100 28.24 0.92 8.78
CA THR A 100 29.29 1.30 9.75
C THR A 100 29.91 0.07 10.44
N CYS A 101 29.10 -0.82 11.01
CA CYS A 101 29.58 -2.06 11.61
C CYS A 101 28.48 -3.13 11.68
N GLN A 102 28.89 -4.39 11.86
CA GLN A 102 27.97 -5.53 11.93
C GLN A 102 26.97 -5.43 13.08
N ALA A 103 27.39 -4.91 14.25
CA ALA A 103 26.50 -4.74 15.39
C ALA A 103 25.33 -3.78 15.09
N ILE A 104 25.61 -2.65 14.44
CA ILE A 104 24.56 -1.71 13.99
C ILE A 104 23.68 -2.38 12.94
N TYR A 105 24.26 -3.08 11.96
CA TYR A 105 23.48 -3.78 10.95
C TYR A 105 22.54 -4.82 11.56
N ASN A 106 23.02 -5.62 12.52
CA ASN A 106 22.23 -6.64 13.20
C ASN A 106 21.06 -6.05 14.00
N GLU A 107 21.26 -4.92 14.67
CA GLU A 107 20.20 -4.24 15.43
C GLU A 107 19.21 -3.47 14.52
N ALA A 108 19.71 -2.84 13.46
CA ALA A 108 18.98 -1.78 12.75
C ALA A 108 18.55 -2.13 11.32
N SER A 109 19.07 -3.18 10.68
CA SER A 109 18.79 -3.49 9.27
C SER A 109 17.31 -3.76 8.96
N LEU A 110 16.55 -4.15 9.98
CA LEU A 110 15.11 -4.39 9.91
C LEU A 110 14.27 -3.15 10.22
N LEU A 111 14.86 -2.08 10.75
CA LEU A 111 14.15 -0.84 11.05
C LEU A 111 13.60 -0.16 9.80
N PRO A 112 14.35 -0.01 8.67
CA PRO A 112 13.81 0.66 7.49
C PRO A 112 12.48 0.06 6.98
N PRO A 113 12.34 -1.27 6.75
CA PRO A 113 11.06 -1.83 6.36
C PRO A 113 10.00 -1.81 7.48
N ALA A 114 10.40 -1.70 8.75
CA ALA A 114 9.45 -1.62 9.87
C ALA A 114 8.83 -0.24 10.04
N VAL A 115 9.63 0.82 9.92
CA VAL A 115 9.20 2.21 10.22
C VAL A 115 8.79 2.98 8.97
N SER A 116 9.33 2.61 7.81
CA SER A 116 9.02 3.34 6.58
C SER A 116 7.62 3.04 6.10
N GLU A 117 6.94 4.09 5.65
CA GLU A 117 5.71 3.94 4.89
C GLU A 117 6.04 3.47 3.46
N HIS A 118 5.51 2.32 3.07
CA HIS A 118 5.71 1.77 1.73
C HIS A 118 4.67 2.35 0.76
N THR A 119 5.11 3.39 0.04
CA THR A 119 4.25 4.15 -0.87
C THR A 119 4.21 3.57 -2.28
N PHE A 120 3.00 3.40 -2.82
CA PHE A 120 2.73 2.98 -4.18
C PHE A 120 1.86 4.01 -4.91
N TRP A 121 2.16 4.22 -6.18
CA TRP A 121 1.48 5.18 -7.05
C TRP A 121 0.83 4.44 -8.22
N PHE A 122 -0.47 4.16 -8.09
CA PHE A 122 -1.30 3.60 -9.14
C PHE A 122 -1.79 4.73 -10.06
N TYR A 123 -0.82 5.29 -10.81
CA TYR A 123 -0.92 6.41 -11.75
C TYR A 123 -0.39 7.76 -11.23
N ARG A 124 0.12 8.59 -12.16
CA ARG A 124 0.67 9.94 -11.90
C ARG A 124 1.71 9.99 -10.74
N GLY A 125 2.54 8.95 -10.61
CA GLY A 125 3.64 8.92 -9.63
C GLY A 125 4.90 9.67 -10.09
N PRO A 126 5.85 9.94 -9.17
CA PRO A 126 7.13 10.54 -9.52
C PRO A 126 7.96 9.64 -10.45
N PRO A 127 8.66 10.19 -11.46
CA PRO A 127 9.30 9.39 -12.52
C PRO A 127 10.50 8.55 -12.04
N HIS A 128 11.12 8.88 -10.91
CA HIS A 128 12.26 8.14 -10.37
C HIS A 128 11.83 6.96 -9.46
N VAL A 129 10.55 6.85 -9.11
CA VAL A 129 10.05 5.75 -8.26
C VAL A 129 9.98 4.48 -9.11
N LYS A 130 10.87 3.52 -8.80
CA LYS A 130 10.89 2.21 -9.44
C LYS A 130 9.74 1.36 -8.91
N ASP A 131 9.10 0.58 -9.79
CA ASP A 131 7.98 -0.31 -9.46
C ASP A 131 6.81 0.39 -8.74
N ALA A 132 6.58 1.68 -9.06
CA ALA A 132 5.61 2.54 -8.37
C ALA A 132 4.21 1.91 -8.23
N SER A 133 3.75 1.14 -9.21
CA SER A 133 2.45 0.48 -9.21
C SER A 133 2.53 -1.05 -9.07
N SER A 134 3.66 -1.61 -8.62
CA SER A 134 3.85 -3.05 -8.51
C SER A 134 4.40 -3.45 -7.14
N PRO A 135 3.52 -3.61 -6.13
CA PRO A 135 3.90 -4.14 -4.82
C PRO A 135 4.63 -5.47 -4.90
N LEU A 136 4.21 -6.35 -5.82
CA LEU A 136 4.86 -7.65 -6.01
C LEU A 136 6.34 -7.50 -6.36
N ARG A 137 6.66 -6.70 -7.39
CA ARG A 137 8.06 -6.46 -7.82
C ARG A 137 8.86 -5.71 -6.76
N TYR A 138 8.22 -4.82 -6.01
CA TYR A 138 8.86 -4.10 -4.92
C TYR A 138 9.25 -5.05 -3.77
N PHE A 139 8.30 -5.85 -3.26
CA PHE A 139 8.55 -6.77 -2.15
C PHE A 139 9.38 -8.00 -2.56
N ALA A 140 9.43 -8.35 -3.85
CA ALA A 140 10.33 -9.41 -4.34
C ALA A 140 11.82 -9.09 -4.11
N LYS A 141 12.16 -7.81 -3.92
CA LYS A 141 13.53 -7.34 -3.64
C LYS A 141 13.88 -7.38 -2.15
N MET A 142 12.97 -7.81 -1.29
CA MET A 142 13.17 -7.88 0.15
C MET A 142 13.33 -9.32 0.60
N THR A 143 14.18 -9.55 1.61
CA THR A 143 14.30 -10.86 2.23
C THR A 143 13.01 -11.21 3.00
N PRO A 144 12.75 -12.51 3.29
CA PRO A 144 11.62 -12.89 4.14
C PRO A 144 11.58 -12.16 5.48
N LYS A 145 12.73 -11.95 6.14
CA LYS A 145 12.82 -11.22 7.42
C LYS A 145 12.39 -9.77 7.27
N GLN A 146 12.81 -9.09 6.21
CA GLN A 146 12.42 -7.70 5.93
C GLN A 146 10.92 -7.59 5.65
N ARG A 147 10.37 -8.48 4.83
CA ARG A 147 8.92 -8.51 4.52
C ARG A 147 8.05 -8.74 5.75
N ALA A 148 8.50 -9.56 6.69
CA ALA A 148 7.81 -9.78 7.95
C ALA A 148 7.71 -8.52 8.83
N GLN A 149 8.56 -7.51 8.59
CA GLN A 149 8.54 -6.26 9.33
C GLN A 149 7.61 -5.20 8.73
N VAL A 150 7.15 -5.35 7.49
CA VAL A 150 6.31 -4.36 6.79
C VAL A 150 5.07 -4.03 7.62
N GLN A 151 4.96 -2.77 8.06
CA GLN A 151 3.85 -2.28 8.89
C GLN A 151 2.86 -1.40 8.13
N HIS A 152 3.37 -0.48 7.32
CA HIS A 152 2.62 0.68 6.83
C HIS A 152 2.62 0.69 5.30
N LEU A 153 1.44 0.59 4.69
CA LEU A 153 1.25 0.73 3.24
C LEU A 153 0.55 2.05 2.95
N HIS A 154 0.93 2.71 1.85
CA HIS A 154 0.24 3.92 1.38
C HIS A 154 0.05 3.88 -0.12
N PHE A 155 -1.19 3.89 -0.58
CA PHE A 155 -1.55 3.82 -1.98
C PHE A 155 -2.10 5.16 -2.45
N PHE A 156 -1.41 5.82 -3.37
CA PHE A 156 -2.00 6.84 -4.23
C PHE A 156 -2.67 6.14 -5.39
N THR A 157 -3.99 6.31 -5.53
CA THR A 157 -4.76 5.54 -6.52
C THR A 157 -5.76 6.41 -7.23
N GLN A 158 -6.02 6.12 -8.50
CA GLN A 158 -7.19 6.67 -9.17
C GLN A 158 -8.45 6.01 -8.63
N GLN A 159 -9.56 6.74 -8.60
CA GLN A 159 -10.86 6.20 -8.24
C GLN A 159 -11.27 5.05 -9.17
N PHE A 160 -11.01 5.18 -10.48
CA PHE A 160 -11.23 4.10 -11.46
C PHE A 160 -10.54 2.80 -11.04
N PHE A 161 -9.31 2.90 -10.52
CA PHE A 161 -8.53 1.73 -10.15
C PHE A 161 -9.17 0.96 -8.98
N LEU A 162 -9.82 1.66 -8.03
CA LEU A 162 -10.58 1.06 -6.94
C LEU A 162 -11.90 0.45 -7.44
N GLU A 163 -12.65 1.18 -8.26
CA GLU A 163 -14.00 0.79 -8.67
C GLU A 163 -14.04 -0.26 -9.80
N ASP A 164 -12.94 -0.39 -10.55
CA ASP A 164 -12.77 -1.43 -11.57
C ASP A 164 -12.10 -2.69 -11.01
N LYS A 165 -11.97 -3.72 -11.83
CA LYS A 165 -11.45 -5.05 -11.48
C LYS A 165 -9.94 -5.10 -11.21
N ILE A 166 -9.30 -3.96 -10.96
CA ILE A 166 -7.85 -3.83 -10.87
C ILE A 166 -7.39 -3.91 -9.41
N TRP A 167 -8.21 -3.48 -8.44
CA TRP A 167 -7.87 -3.54 -7.02
C TRP A 167 -7.42 -4.94 -6.55
N SER A 168 -8.14 -6.00 -6.93
CA SER A 168 -7.79 -7.38 -6.58
C SER A 168 -6.43 -7.80 -7.16
N THR A 169 -6.09 -7.28 -8.34
CA THR A 169 -4.86 -7.66 -9.04
C THR A 169 -3.59 -7.13 -8.38
N VAL A 170 -3.69 -6.10 -7.55
CA VAL A 170 -2.57 -5.56 -6.76
C VAL A 170 -1.93 -6.63 -5.89
N TRP A 171 -2.76 -7.52 -5.38
CA TRP A 171 -2.38 -8.56 -4.43
C TRP A 171 -2.01 -9.88 -5.11
N ASN A 172 -2.06 -9.97 -6.44
CA ASN A 172 -1.67 -11.18 -7.16
C ASN A 172 -0.20 -11.53 -6.86
N GLY A 173 0.03 -12.74 -6.33
CA GLY A 173 1.35 -13.21 -5.92
C GLY A 173 1.81 -12.73 -4.53
N ILE A 174 0.97 -11.95 -3.83
CA ILE A 174 1.21 -11.48 -2.46
C ILE A 174 0.13 -12.07 -1.55
N GLU A 175 0.56 -12.70 -0.48
CA GLU A 175 -0.29 -13.24 0.55
C GLU A 175 -0.17 -12.36 1.80
N ILE A 176 -1.28 -11.74 2.21
CA ILE A 176 -1.32 -10.97 3.45
C ILE A 176 -1.71 -11.92 4.58
N VAL A 177 -0.80 -12.06 5.54
CA VAL A 177 -0.94 -13.02 6.64
C VAL A 177 -1.05 -12.30 7.98
N ARG A 178 -1.72 -12.95 8.95
CA ARG A 178 -1.67 -12.53 10.36
C ARG A 178 -0.33 -12.87 10.98
N ARG A 179 0.11 -12.06 11.95
CA ARG A 179 1.32 -12.39 12.70
C ARG A 179 1.07 -13.54 13.64
N ASP A 180 2.14 -14.28 13.90
CA ASP A 180 2.07 -15.46 14.76
C ASP A 180 1.71 -15.11 16.21
N LYS A 181 2.07 -13.90 16.69
CA LYS A 181 1.63 -13.39 18.00
C LYS A 181 0.10 -13.26 18.10
N ASP A 182 -0.53 -12.79 17.04
CA ASP A 182 -1.99 -12.58 17.02
C ASP A 182 -2.74 -13.92 16.90
N LYS A 183 -2.11 -14.94 16.29
CA LYS A 183 -2.64 -16.31 16.27
C LYS A 183 -2.55 -16.96 17.65
N ALA A 184 -1.45 -16.76 18.37
CA ALA A 184 -1.24 -17.33 19.70
C ALA A 184 -2.18 -16.74 20.75
N GLN A 185 -2.43 -15.42 20.71
CA GLN A 185 -3.38 -14.75 21.60
C GLN A 185 -4.83 -15.24 21.41
N GLU A 186 -5.18 -15.62 20.19
CA GLU A 186 -6.51 -16.13 19.85
C GLU A 186 -6.68 -17.62 20.19
N ALA A 187 -5.62 -18.42 20.02
CA ALA A 187 -5.57 -19.81 20.48
C ALA A 187 -5.64 -19.91 22.01
N GLY A 188 -4.95 -19.02 22.74
CA GLY A 188 -5.02 -18.95 24.21
C GLY A 188 -6.37 -18.48 24.75
N ALA A 189 -7.16 -17.74 23.96
CA ALA A 189 -8.52 -17.34 24.33
C ALA A 189 -9.56 -18.44 24.08
N ALA A 190 -9.23 -19.46 23.28
CA ALA A 190 -10.10 -20.62 23.03
C ALA A 190 -9.95 -21.72 24.10
N ASP A 191 -8.90 -21.70 24.92
CA ASP A 191 -8.58 -22.76 25.89
C ASP A 191 -9.08 -22.47 27.32
N GLY A 192 -10.11 -21.63 27.45
CA GLY A 192 -10.75 -21.26 28.72
C GLY A 192 -11.80 -22.26 29.23
N SER A 193 -12.05 -23.38 28.55
CA SER A 193 -12.88 -24.47 29.08
C SER A 193 -12.00 -25.55 29.70
N GLY A 194 -11.81 -25.45 31.01
CA GLY A 194 -11.09 -26.44 31.80
C GLY A 194 -11.63 -27.86 31.61
N TYR A 195 -10.79 -28.71 31.04
CA TYR A 195 -10.82 -30.15 31.24
C TYR A 195 -9.36 -30.61 31.28
N GLU A 196 -8.84 -30.79 32.49
CA GLU A 196 -7.60 -31.51 32.72
C GLU A 196 -7.79 -32.97 32.28
N SER A 197 -7.09 -33.40 31.23
CA SER A 197 -6.74 -34.80 31.05
C SER A 197 -5.24 -34.99 31.23
N LYS A 198 -4.87 -35.43 32.43
CA LYS A 198 -3.61 -36.11 32.69
C LYS A 198 -3.52 -37.35 31.79
N THR A 199 -2.49 -37.44 30.96
CA THR A 199 -2.01 -38.73 30.45
C THR A 199 -0.53 -38.87 30.74
N THR A 200 -0.28 -39.69 31.76
CA THR A 200 1.01 -40.15 32.23
C THR A 200 1.66 -41.07 31.19
N THR A 201 2.93 -40.80 30.92
CA THR A 201 3.90 -41.62 30.18
C THR A 201 4.06 -43.03 30.74
N SER A 202 4.28 -44.04 29.88
CA SER A 202 5.38 -45.02 29.98
C SER A 202 5.46 -46.00 28.80
N PRO A 203 6.63 -46.62 28.52
CA PRO A 203 7.05 -47.11 27.20
C PRO A 203 7.18 -48.64 27.10
N THR A 204 7.10 -49.21 25.89
CA THR A 204 7.60 -50.57 25.62
C THR A 204 8.24 -50.70 24.23
N SER A 205 9.45 -51.25 24.25
CA SER A 205 10.38 -51.54 23.16
C SER A 205 10.08 -52.89 22.43
N PRO A 206 10.83 -53.25 21.36
CA PRO A 206 10.35 -54.02 20.20
C PRO A 206 10.88 -55.46 20.12
N SER A 207 10.41 -56.25 19.12
CA SER A 207 11.07 -57.36 18.34
C SER A 207 10.02 -58.38 17.81
N PRO A 208 10.33 -59.36 16.92
CA PRO A 208 11.22 -59.44 15.73
C PRO A 208 10.52 -60.14 14.50
N PRO A 209 11.21 -60.46 13.38
CA PRO A 209 10.60 -60.87 12.09
C PRO A 209 10.70 -62.37 11.75
N THR A 210 9.88 -62.86 10.82
CA THR A 210 10.08 -64.18 10.16
C THR A 210 9.61 -64.21 8.69
N SER A 211 10.42 -64.90 7.89
CA SER A 211 10.35 -65.29 6.46
C SER A 211 9.18 -66.26 6.15
N SER A 212 8.76 -66.65 4.92
CA SER A 212 9.45 -66.98 3.65
C SER A 212 8.43 -67.37 2.55
N SER A 213 8.81 -67.17 1.26
CA SER A 213 8.48 -67.90 0.00
C SER A 213 7.00 -68.12 -0.42
N SER A 214 6.55 -67.89 -1.65
CA SER A 214 7.03 -68.50 -2.91
C SER A 214 6.50 -67.77 -4.19
N SER A 215 7.25 -67.87 -5.30
CA SER A 215 6.92 -67.46 -6.69
C SER A 215 6.72 -68.74 -7.57
N PRO A 216 6.55 -68.73 -8.92
CA PRO A 216 6.48 -67.63 -9.92
C PRO A 216 5.42 -67.81 -11.04
N GLN A 217 5.24 -66.80 -11.92
CA GLN A 217 5.10 -67.00 -13.37
C GLN A 217 5.33 -65.71 -14.18
N PHE A 218 5.94 -65.89 -15.36
CA PHE A 218 6.52 -64.92 -16.30
C PHE A 218 5.49 -64.09 -17.10
N SER A 219 5.83 -62.85 -17.47
CA SER A 219 5.86 -62.42 -18.88
C SER A 219 6.49 -61.03 -19.05
N THR A 220 7.16 -60.88 -20.18
CA THR A 220 8.04 -59.83 -20.67
C THR A 220 7.30 -58.59 -21.19
N SER A 221 7.80 -57.40 -20.88
CA SER A 221 7.91 -56.18 -21.73
C SER A 221 7.81 -54.93 -20.87
N ASP A 222 8.88 -54.13 -20.79
CA ASP A 222 8.83 -52.70 -21.12
C ASP A 222 10.15 -52.01 -20.74
N LEU A 223 10.94 -51.75 -21.78
CA LEU A 223 11.93 -50.68 -21.77
C LEU A 223 11.18 -49.35 -21.94
N SER A 224 10.94 -48.64 -20.85
CA SER A 224 10.61 -47.21 -20.91
C SER A 224 11.54 -46.41 -20.00
N PHE A 225 12.44 -45.68 -20.65
CA PHE A 225 13.24 -44.62 -20.05
C PHE A 225 12.28 -43.55 -19.50
N SER A 226 12.12 -43.48 -18.18
CA SER A 226 11.43 -42.35 -17.54
C SER A 226 12.33 -41.13 -17.57
N ILE A 227 12.13 -40.27 -18.58
CA ILE A 227 12.61 -38.90 -18.55
C ILE A 227 11.91 -38.21 -17.38
N ALA A 228 12.67 -37.89 -16.33
CA ALA A 228 12.17 -37.11 -15.21
C ALA A 228 11.72 -35.74 -15.72
N VAL A 229 10.41 -35.56 -15.84
CA VAL A 229 9.78 -34.26 -16.02
C VAL A 229 10.19 -33.39 -14.82
N PRO A 230 10.81 -32.21 -15.01
CA PRO A 230 11.17 -31.35 -13.90
C PRO A 230 9.91 -30.98 -13.14
N LYS A 231 9.87 -31.29 -11.82
CA LYS A 231 8.84 -30.77 -10.92
C LYS A 231 8.83 -29.25 -11.07
N ALA A 232 7.69 -28.70 -11.51
CA ALA A 232 7.46 -27.28 -11.58
C ALA A 232 7.92 -26.62 -10.27
N ARG A 233 8.90 -25.71 -10.34
CA ARG A 233 9.30 -24.86 -9.22
C ARG A 233 8.04 -24.11 -8.77
N ARG A 234 7.52 -24.48 -7.60
CA ARG A 234 6.43 -23.77 -6.94
C ARG A 234 6.95 -22.35 -6.66
N THR A 235 6.49 -21.37 -7.43
CA THR A 235 6.81 -19.95 -7.18
C THR A 235 6.34 -19.63 -5.76
N GLU A 236 7.28 -19.35 -4.86
CA GLU A 236 6.95 -19.03 -3.48
C GLU A 236 6.17 -17.70 -3.44
N THR A 237 5.01 -17.71 -2.79
CA THR A 237 4.17 -16.52 -2.63
C THR A 237 4.85 -15.53 -1.68
N ILE A 238 4.75 -14.23 -2.00
CA ILE A 238 5.32 -13.18 -1.16
C ILE A 238 4.42 -12.95 0.05
N LYS A 239 4.94 -13.12 1.27
CA LYS A 239 4.16 -12.94 2.51
C LYS A 239 4.48 -11.61 3.19
N ILE A 240 3.46 -10.84 3.55
CA ILE A 240 3.58 -9.60 4.34
C ILE A 240 2.47 -9.51 5.41
N SER A 241 2.65 -8.66 6.42
CA SER A 241 1.67 -8.47 7.51
C SER A 241 1.51 -6.99 7.91
N PRO A 242 1.04 -6.12 7.00
CA PRO A 242 0.82 -4.71 7.28
C PRO A 242 -0.29 -4.52 8.33
N ARG A 243 -0.11 -3.52 9.19
CA ARG A 243 -1.10 -3.08 10.20
C ARG A 243 -1.93 -1.92 9.70
N THR A 244 -1.34 -1.03 8.92
CA THR A 244 -2.03 0.17 8.44
C THR A 244 -1.99 0.24 6.93
N LEU A 245 -3.09 0.69 6.35
CA LEU A 245 -3.21 1.02 4.94
C LEU A 245 -3.77 2.43 4.83
N THR A 246 -3.03 3.30 4.16
CA THR A 246 -3.52 4.61 3.75
C THR A 246 -3.87 4.57 2.27
N ILE A 247 -5.05 5.04 1.90
CA ILE A 247 -5.45 5.23 0.50
C ILE A 247 -5.65 6.73 0.28
N THR A 248 -4.95 7.31 -0.68
CA THR A 248 -5.11 8.72 -1.03
C THR A 248 -5.74 8.88 -2.41
N LEU A 249 -6.86 9.60 -2.44
CA LEU A 249 -7.56 10.05 -3.64
C LEU A 249 -7.31 11.56 -3.79
N ARG A 250 -6.33 11.94 -4.63
CA ARG A 250 -6.04 13.35 -4.95
C ARG A 250 -7.17 13.96 -5.77
N HIS A 251 -7.23 15.28 -5.90
CA HIS A 251 -8.26 15.87 -6.78
C HIS A 251 -8.17 15.37 -8.24
N THR A 252 -6.97 15.03 -8.71
CA THR A 252 -6.75 14.46 -10.06
C THR A 252 -7.00 12.96 -10.19
N ASP A 253 -7.37 12.31 -9.09
CA ASP A 253 -7.64 10.88 -9.05
C ASP A 253 -9.13 10.55 -9.20
N TRP A 254 -10.01 11.54 -9.03
CA TRP A 254 -11.46 11.39 -9.26
C TRP A 254 -11.78 11.19 -10.73
N TRP A 255 -12.88 10.47 -10.99
CA TRP A 255 -13.39 10.30 -12.35
C TRP A 255 -13.64 11.62 -13.06
N PHE A 256 -13.02 11.78 -14.23
CA PHE A 256 -13.24 12.92 -15.13
C PHE A 256 -13.10 14.28 -14.41
N TRP A 257 -12.19 14.36 -13.44
CA TRP A 257 -11.88 15.62 -12.75
C TRP A 257 -11.54 16.74 -13.75
N GLU A 258 -10.97 16.40 -14.90
CA GLU A 258 -10.67 17.35 -15.98
C GLU A 258 -11.91 18.12 -16.47
N ASN A 259 -13.08 17.47 -16.44
CA ASN A 259 -14.35 17.97 -16.94
C ASN A 259 -15.28 18.50 -15.82
N ASP A 260 -14.72 18.77 -14.65
CA ASP A 260 -15.45 19.26 -13.47
C ASP A 260 -16.65 18.39 -13.06
N GLN A 261 -16.62 17.09 -13.34
CA GLN A 261 -17.71 16.17 -13.03
C GLN A 261 -17.98 16.05 -11.51
N PRO A 262 -19.23 15.79 -11.08
CA PRO A 262 -19.55 15.61 -9.67
C PRO A 262 -18.77 14.47 -9.01
N LEU A 263 -18.38 14.67 -7.75
CA LEU A 263 -17.72 13.65 -6.95
C LEU A 263 -18.71 12.56 -6.53
N GLY A 264 -18.24 11.34 -6.40
CA GLY A 264 -19.03 10.26 -5.83
C GLY A 264 -18.21 8.99 -5.77
N ILE A 265 -18.31 8.24 -4.68
CA ILE A 265 -17.61 6.97 -4.46
C ILE A 265 -18.46 6.13 -3.51
N ASP A 266 -18.52 4.83 -3.75
CA ASP A 266 -19.17 3.85 -2.88
C ASP A 266 -18.34 2.55 -2.89
N PRO A 267 -17.71 2.17 -1.76
CA PRO A 267 -16.90 0.97 -1.67
C PRO A 267 -17.65 -0.34 -1.92
N PHE A 268 -18.97 -0.35 -1.72
CA PHE A 268 -19.80 -1.55 -1.79
C PHE A 268 -20.60 -1.62 -3.09
N ARG A 269 -20.28 -0.76 -4.06
CA ARG A 269 -20.87 -0.76 -5.39
C ARG A 269 -19.83 -1.13 -6.43
N VAL A 270 -20.22 -1.97 -7.39
CA VAL A 270 -19.37 -2.29 -8.55
C VAL A 270 -19.50 -1.17 -9.59
N GLY A 271 -18.35 -0.68 -10.06
CA GLY A 271 -18.27 0.36 -11.08
C GLY A 271 -18.54 1.78 -10.55
N ARG A 272 -18.61 2.74 -11.48
CA ARG A 272 -18.65 4.17 -11.14
C ARG A 272 -19.89 4.56 -10.34
N THR A 273 -19.67 5.20 -9.20
CA THR A 273 -20.73 5.84 -8.43
C THR A 273 -20.97 7.27 -8.94
N ILE A 274 -22.24 7.61 -9.20
CA ILE A 274 -22.66 8.95 -9.63
C ILE A 274 -23.39 9.60 -8.45
N PHE A 275 -23.08 10.87 -8.17
CA PHE A 275 -23.62 11.65 -7.04
C PHE A 275 -25.16 11.60 -6.91
N SER A 276 -25.88 11.64 -8.02
CA SER A 276 -27.34 11.68 -8.07
C SER A 276 -28.05 10.35 -7.81
N ARG A 277 -27.31 9.27 -7.54
CA ARG A 277 -27.87 7.94 -7.35
C ARG A 277 -28.04 7.64 -5.85
N PRO A 278 -29.19 7.10 -5.41
CA PRO A 278 -29.43 6.80 -4.00
C PRO A 278 -28.36 5.85 -3.42
N PRO A 279 -28.09 5.94 -2.11
CA PRO A 279 -27.16 5.05 -1.42
C PRO A 279 -27.59 3.60 -1.61
N SER A 280 -26.61 2.71 -1.70
CA SER A 280 -26.88 1.26 -1.66
C SER A 280 -27.49 0.93 -0.29
N PRO A 281 -28.53 0.07 -0.19
CA PRO A 281 -28.97 -0.40 1.10
C PRO A 281 -27.78 -1.05 1.84
N PRO A 282 -27.74 -0.98 3.19
CA PRO A 282 -26.71 -1.68 3.95
C PRO A 282 -26.70 -3.15 3.50
N ALA A 283 -25.51 -3.70 3.26
CA ALA A 283 -25.35 -5.05 2.77
C ALA A 283 -25.90 -6.05 3.79
N GLU A 284 -27.18 -6.40 3.70
CA GLU A 284 -27.70 -7.63 4.31
C GLU A 284 -27.04 -8.79 3.57
N MET A 285 -25.95 -9.30 4.14
CA MET A 285 -25.30 -10.51 3.65
C MET A 285 -26.26 -11.68 3.86
N SER A 286 -26.96 -12.07 2.79
CA SER A 286 -27.68 -13.35 2.80
C SER A 286 -26.65 -14.49 2.86
N PRO A 287 -26.69 -15.36 3.89
CA PRO A 287 -25.68 -16.40 4.12
C PRO A 287 -25.63 -17.47 3.01
N ASP A 288 -26.68 -17.57 2.18
CA ASP A 288 -26.81 -18.59 1.14
C ASP A 288 -26.26 -18.20 -0.24
N SER A 289 -25.72 -16.99 -0.39
CA SER A 289 -25.16 -16.54 -1.67
C SER A 289 -23.71 -16.98 -1.82
N ARG A 290 -23.46 -18.23 -2.23
CA ARG A 290 -22.15 -18.62 -2.77
C ARG A 290 -22.03 -18.14 -4.22
N PRO A 291 -21.23 -17.10 -4.54
CA PRO A 291 -21.05 -16.71 -5.93
C PRO A 291 -20.21 -17.77 -6.65
N SER A 292 -20.75 -18.32 -7.71
CA SER A 292 -20.00 -19.02 -8.73
C SER A 292 -19.02 -18.02 -9.38
N PHE A 293 -17.73 -18.18 -9.06
CA PHE A 293 -16.55 -17.45 -9.55
C PHE A 293 -16.15 -16.12 -8.85
N PRO A 294 -14.84 -15.88 -8.60
CA PRO A 294 -14.32 -14.84 -7.69
C PRO A 294 -14.21 -13.41 -8.27
N MET A 295 -14.99 -13.02 -9.28
CA MET A 295 -14.68 -11.82 -10.09
C MET A 295 -15.62 -10.60 -10.01
N LYS A 296 -16.49 -10.48 -9.00
CA LYS A 296 -17.38 -9.30 -8.90
C LYS A 296 -17.63 -8.80 -7.47
N ARG A 297 -16.61 -8.79 -6.62
CA ARG A 297 -16.74 -8.14 -5.30
C ARG A 297 -16.41 -6.65 -5.42
N PRO A 298 -17.26 -5.74 -4.93
CA PRO A 298 -16.89 -4.35 -4.69
C PRO A 298 -15.57 -4.26 -3.92
N TRP A 299 -14.77 -3.22 -4.13
CA TRP A 299 -13.45 -3.13 -3.51
C TRP A 299 -13.51 -3.06 -1.98
N GLY A 300 -14.60 -2.53 -1.42
CA GLY A 300 -14.86 -2.53 0.02
C GLY A 300 -14.99 -3.92 0.63
N GLU A 301 -15.41 -4.93 -0.13
CA GLU A 301 -15.50 -6.30 0.36
C GLU A 301 -14.18 -7.07 0.28
N GLN A 302 -13.17 -6.50 -0.38
CA GLN A 302 -11.91 -7.18 -0.64
C GLN A 302 -10.93 -7.09 0.53
N PHE A 303 -11.21 -6.26 1.55
CA PHE A 303 -10.41 -6.18 2.77
C PHE A 303 -10.36 -7.50 3.56
N VAL A 304 -11.26 -8.44 3.27
CA VAL A 304 -11.21 -9.81 3.81
C VAL A 304 -9.92 -10.56 3.46
N THR A 305 -9.22 -10.14 2.41
CA THR A 305 -7.93 -10.72 2.00
C THR A 305 -6.75 -10.10 2.75
N MET A 306 -6.99 -9.10 3.61
CA MET A 306 -5.97 -8.37 4.38
C MET A 306 -6.10 -8.61 5.90
N PRO A 307 -6.05 -9.86 6.40
CA PRO A 307 -6.48 -10.20 7.75
C PRO A 307 -5.58 -9.64 8.88
N SER A 308 -4.41 -9.08 8.58
CA SER A 308 -3.52 -8.40 9.54
C SER A 308 -3.80 -6.90 9.70
N LEU A 309 -4.66 -6.32 8.86
CA LEU A 309 -4.94 -4.89 8.91
C LEU A 309 -5.66 -4.54 10.23
N GLU A 310 -5.16 -3.53 10.92
CA GLU A 310 -5.71 -2.99 12.16
C GLU A 310 -6.37 -1.62 11.90
N GLU A 311 -5.86 -0.88 10.92
CA GLU A 311 -6.30 0.48 10.59
C GLU A 311 -6.31 0.73 9.07
N LEU A 312 -7.38 1.34 8.59
CA LEU A 312 -7.52 1.88 7.25
C LEU A 312 -7.73 3.39 7.37
N THR A 313 -6.92 4.19 6.71
CA THR A 313 -7.15 5.62 6.55
C THR A 313 -7.38 5.94 5.08
N ILE A 314 -8.45 6.67 4.77
CA ILE A 314 -8.67 7.20 3.43
C ILE A 314 -8.54 8.71 3.48
N GLU A 315 -7.62 9.23 2.66
CA GLU A 315 -7.43 10.65 2.42
C GLU A 315 -8.19 11.03 1.15
N PHE A 316 -9.22 11.88 1.30
CA PHE A 316 -9.96 12.45 0.19
C PHE A 316 -9.54 13.89 -0.04
N GLU A 317 -9.06 14.21 -1.23
CA GLU A 317 -8.70 15.57 -1.61
C GLU A 317 -9.55 16.04 -2.78
N THR A 318 -10.01 17.29 -2.70
CA THR A 318 -10.72 17.97 -3.78
C THR A 318 -10.40 19.47 -3.79
N VAL A 319 -10.84 20.15 -4.83
CA VAL A 319 -10.82 21.61 -4.93
C VAL A 319 -11.87 22.25 -4.02
N MET A 320 -11.58 23.41 -3.43
CA MET A 320 -12.49 24.07 -2.46
C MET A 320 -13.93 24.26 -2.98
N ARG A 321 -14.12 24.50 -4.29
CA ARG A 321 -15.46 24.65 -4.90
C ARG A 321 -16.33 23.38 -4.84
N LYS A 322 -15.74 22.21 -4.58
CA LYS A 322 -16.44 20.91 -4.44
C LYS A 322 -16.48 20.41 -2.99
N ARG A 323 -16.13 21.25 -2.02
CA ARG A 323 -16.13 20.92 -0.59
C ARG A 323 -17.44 20.25 -0.17
N ASP A 324 -18.58 20.86 -0.48
CA ASP A 324 -19.89 20.36 -0.03
C ASP A 324 -20.20 18.96 -0.59
N GLN A 325 -19.79 18.67 -1.84
CA GLN A 325 -19.94 17.32 -2.41
C GLN A 325 -19.04 16.30 -1.71
N LEU A 326 -17.84 16.71 -1.29
CA LEU A 326 -16.95 15.85 -0.52
C LEU A 326 -17.53 15.63 0.88
N ASP A 327 -18.03 16.66 1.56
CA ASP A 327 -18.65 16.53 2.88
C ASP A 327 -19.83 15.53 2.84
N ASP A 328 -20.66 15.55 1.79
CA ASP A 328 -21.72 14.56 1.57
C ASP A 328 -21.17 13.12 1.44
N ILE A 329 -20.03 12.95 0.77
CA ILE A 329 -19.34 11.65 0.70
C ILE A 329 -18.86 11.24 2.08
N ILE A 330 -18.26 12.15 2.86
CA ILE A 330 -17.76 11.86 4.21
C ILE A 330 -18.91 11.44 5.13
N GLN A 331 -20.08 12.09 5.06
CA GLN A 331 -21.26 11.68 5.83
C GLN A 331 -21.68 10.24 5.52
N ARG A 332 -21.62 9.82 4.24
CA ARG A 332 -21.84 8.41 3.88
C ARG A 332 -20.71 7.51 4.33
N ALA A 333 -19.46 7.97 4.26
CA ALA A 333 -18.27 7.21 4.61
C ALA A 333 -18.24 6.81 6.10
N LEU A 334 -18.80 7.66 6.97
CA LEU A 334 -18.99 7.36 8.39
C LEU A 334 -19.94 6.18 8.68
N HIS A 335 -20.62 5.66 7.66
CA HIS A 335 -21.46 4.46 7.75
C HIS A 335 -20.84 3.25 7.05
N TRP A 336 -19.68 3.40 6.41
CA TRP A 336 -19.01 2.29 5.72
C TRP A 336 -18.38 1.33 6.71
N ARG A 337 -18.61 0.03 6.51
CA ARG A 337 -18.08 -1.03 7.36
C ARG A 337 -17.38 -2.06 6.48
N PHE A 338 -16.05 -2.11 6.54
CA PHE A 338 -15.28 -2.97 5.65
C PHE A 338 -15.08 -4.34 6.29
N PRO A 339 -15.57 -5.44 5.69
CA PRO A 339 -15.34 -6.79 6.22
C PRO A 339 -13.85 -7.13 6.19
N LEU A 340 -13.31 -7.56 7.33
CA LEU A 340 -11.89 -7.84 7.49
C LEU A 340 -11.58 -9.33 7.68
N ARG A 341 -12.31 -10.02 8.57
CA ARG A 341 -12.12 -11.47 8.78
C ARG A 341 -13.26 -12.08 9.58
N HIS A 342 -13.50 -13.36 9.34
CA HIS A 342 -14.49 -14.16 10.08
C HIS A 342 -13.79 -15.05 11.12
N ARG A 343 -14.35 -15.11 12.33
CA ARG A 343 -13.94 -16.02 13.42
C ARG A 343 -14.96 -17.15 13.55
N PRO A 344 -14.75 -18.30 12.86
CA PRO A 344 -15.74 -19.36 12.79
C PRO A 344 -16.07 -20.00 14.15
N TRP A 345 -15.17 -19.96 15.14
CA TRP A 345 -15.41 -20.54 16.46
C TRP A 345 -16.26 -19.64 17.40
N LYS A 346 -16.50 -18.37 17.02
CA LYS A 346 -17.35 -17.43 17.77
C LYS A 346 -18.52 -16.89 16.94
N SER A 347 -18.68 -17.35 15.70
CA SER A 347 -19.59 -16.75 14.70
C SER A 347 -19.45 -15.22 14.63
N GLU A 348 -18.23 -14.71 14.79
CA GLU A 348 -17.97 -13.29 14.96
C GLU A 348 -17.30 -12.75 13.69
N MET A 349 -17.87 -11.70 13.09
CA MET A 349 -17.27 -11.02 11.95
C MET A 349 -16.57 -9.75 12.42
N ILE A 350 -15.32 -9.60 12.00
CA ILE A 350 -14.50 -8.44 12.32
C ILE A 350 -14.56 -7.48 11.14
N TYR A 351 -14.83 -6.22 11.46
CA TYR A 351 -14.93 -5.13 10.50
C TYR A 351 -13.91 -4.04 10.79
N LEU A 352 -13.60 -3.24 9.77
CA LEU A 352 -13.04 -1.91 9.98
C LEU A 352 -14.22 -0.94 10.07
N VAL A 353 -14.38 -0.35 11.24
CA VAL A 353 -15.50 0.53 11.60
C VAL A 353 -14.96 1.96 11.76
N PRO A 354 -15.67 2.99 11.23
CA PRO A 354 -15.19 4.36 11.30
C PRO A 354 -15.19 4.80 12.75
N GLU A 355 -14.09 5.42 13.18
CA GLU A 355 -14.02 6.03 14.50
C GLU A 355 -14.66 7.43 14.42
N PRO A 356 -15.73 7.75 15.17
CA PRO A 356 -16.45 9.02 14.99
C PRO A 356 -15.62 10.29 15.17
N ARG A 357 -14.50 10.21 15.91
CA ARG A 357 -13.54 11.31 16.13
C ARG A 357 -12.34 11.30 15.16
N SER A 358 -12.33 10.40 14.19
CA SER A 358 -11.22 10.26 13.23
C SER A 358 -11.27 11.22 12.06
N VAL A 359 -12.40 11.92 11.85
CA VAL A 359 -12.52 12.86 10.74
C VAL A 359 -11.66 14.08 11.02
N GLN A 360 -10.66 14.30 10.17
CA GLN A 360 -9.78 15.46 10.25
C GLN A 360 -9.77 16.18 8.91
N ALA A 361 -10.18 17.45 8.92
CA ALA A 361 -10.24 18.29 7.73
C ALA A 361 -9.08 19.29 7.70
N TYR A 362 -8.52 19.49 6.52
CA TYR A 362 -7.39 20.38 6.27
C TYR A 362 -7.57 21.11 4.94
N THR A 363 -6.86 22.24 4.78
CA THR A 363 -6.60 22.83 3.47
C THR A 363 -5.12 22.93 3.17
N TRP A 364 -4.77 22.95 1.89
CA TRP A 364 -3.43 23.30 1.42
C TRP A 364 -3.50 24.02 0.09
N VAL A 365 -2.42 24.72 -0.28
CA VAL A 365 -2.34 25.52 -1.50
C VAL A 365 -1.36 24.86 -2.47
N GLY A 366 -1.83 24.56 -3.68
CA GLY A 366 -1.07 23.89 -4.74
C GLY A 366 -1.23 24.58 -6.09
N ALA A 367 -0.73 23.96 -7.15
CA ALA A 367 -0.92 24.43 -8.53
C ALA A 367 -2.39 24.44 -8.92
N THR A 368 -2.81 25.31 -9.83
CA THR A 368 -4.21 25.33 -10.32
C THR A 368 -4.56 24.09 -11.15
N GLU A 369 -5.84 23.74 -11.20
CA GLU A 369 -6.35 22.70 -12.10
C GLU A 369 -5.97 22.93 -13.57
N SER A 370 -5.99 24.18 -14.04
CA SER A 370 -5.65 24.55 -15.41
C SER A 370 -4.21 24.17 -15.77
N GLU A 371 -3.27 24.47 -14.88
CA GLU A 371 -1.86 24.11 -15.05
C GLU A 371 -1.65 22.59 -15.11
N LEU A 372 -2.40 21.85 -14.29
CA LEU A 372 -2.35 20.40 -14.24
C LEU A 372 -2.94 19.78 -15.52
N LYS A 373 -4.05 20.32 -16.05
CA LYS A 373 -4.65 19.87 -17.32
C LYS A 373 -3.69 20.08 -18.51
N CYS A 374 -2.94 21.17 -18.53
CA CYS A 374 -1.93 21.45 -19.56
C CYS A 374 -0.77 20.44 -19.58
N GLN A 375 -0.51 19.72 -18.49
CA GLN A 375 0.51 18.66 -18.47
C GLN A 375 0.01 17.34 -19.06
N GLY A 376 -1.27 17.02 -18.85
CA GLY A 376 -1.89 15.80 -19.40
C GLY A 376 -1.93 15.80 -20.93
N THR A 377 -2.22 16.95 -21.53
CA THR A 377 -2.25 17.14 -23.00
C THR A 377 -0.87 16.99 -23.65
N LYS A 378 0.22 17.37 -22.98
CA LYS A 378 1.59 17.20 -23.48
C LYS A 378 2.09 15.75 -23.41
N ARG A 379 1.62 14.95 -22.45
CA ARG A 379 1.96 13.50 -22.33
C ARG A 379 1.10 12.60 -23.23
N SER A 380 -0.07 13.07 -23.68
CA SER A 380 -0.94 12.32 -24.60
C SER A 380 -0.31 12.03 -25.97
N ALA A 381 0.82 12.67 -26.31
CA ALA A 381 1.57 12.39 -27.53
C ALA A 381 2.45 11.11 -27.45
N LEU A 382 2.59 10.47 -26.28
CA LEU A 382 3.54 9.36 -26.05
C LEU A 382 2.99 8.16 -25.25
N VAL A 383 1.69 7.86 -25.31
CA VAL A 383 1.15 6.59 -24.77
C VAL A 383 0.77 5.64 -25.92
N PRO A 384 1.12 4.34 -25.85
CA PRO A 384 0.77 3.37 -26.87
C PRO A 384 -0.73 3.22 -27.06
N GLN A 385 -1.10 3.34 -28.33
CA GLN A 385 -2.39 3.16 -28.96
C GLN A 385 -3.19 1.94 -28.45
N PHE A 386 -4.19 2.18 -27.61
CA PHE A 386 -5.41 1.38 -27.60
C PHE A 386 -6.61 2.32 -27.72
N ALA A 387 -7.49 2.00 -28.68
CA ALA A 387 -8.61 2.79 -29.20
C ALA A 387 -8.24 3.95 -30.15
N ARG A 388 -7.94 3.60 -31.42
CA ARG A 388 -8.16 4.49 -32.56
C ARG A 388 -9.65 4.54 -32.86
N VAL A 389 -10.26 5.72 -32.77
CA VAL A 389 -11.34 6.14 -33.68
C VAL A 389 -10.95 7.51 -34.21
N ASN A 390 -10.97 7.61 -35.55
CA ASN A 390 -10.46 8.71 -36.35
C ASN A 390 -11.18 10.02 -36.08
N HIS A 391 -10.45 11.11 -35.86
CA HIS A 391 -10.70 12.43 -36.49
C HIS A 391 -9.45 13.30 -36.31
N SER A 392 -8.80 13.67 -37.42
CA SER A 392 -7.66 14.60 -37.43
C SER A 392 -8.14 16.05 -37.33
N PRO A 393 -7.51 16.89 -36.49
CA PRO A 393 -7.50 18.33 -36.72
C PRO A 393 -6.13 18.79 -37.24
N LYS A 394 -6.20 19.74 -38.17
CA LYS A 394 -5.07 20.37 -38.87
C LYS A 394 -4.18 21.15 -37.89
N MET A 395 -2.85 21.03 -38.06
CA MET A 395 -1.84 21.84 -37.40
C MET A 395 -1.94 23.30 -37.86
N GLY A 396 -2.06 24.22 -36.90
CA GLY A 396 -1.82 25.65 -37.05
C GLY A 396 -0.59 26.05 -36.23
N GLU A 397 0.26 26.87 -36.84
CA GLU A 397 1.60 27.25 -36.41
C GLU A 397 1.66 28.05 -35.09
N GLY A 398 2.78 27.86 -34.40
CA GLY A 398 3.54 28.95 -33.77
C GLY A 398 2.96 29.54 -32.48
N THR A 399 3.41 29.06 -31.32
CA THR A 399 3.54 29.94 -30.16
C THR A 399 4.80 29.64 -29.37
N SER A 400 5.60 30.69 -29.27
CA SER A 400 6.86 30.90 -28.55
C SER A 400 7.02 30.10 -27.26
N VAL A 401 8.18 29.44 -27.15
CA VAL A 401 8.68 28.77 -25.96
C VAL A 401 9.11 29.84 -24.95
N ALA A 402 8.16 30.37 -24.17
CA ALA A 402 8.51 31.15 -22.99
C ALA A 402 9.14 30.21 -21.95
N ALA A 403 10.35 30.56 -21.51
CA ALA A 403 11.01 29.93 -20.38
C ALA A 403 10.07 29.96 -19.16
N TRP A 404 9.68 28.78 -18.69
CA TRP A 404 8.81 28.58 -17.54
C TRP A 404 9.64 28.84 -16.28
N GLU A 405 9.76 30.10 -15.89
CA GLU A 405 10.32 30.41 -14.59
C GLU A 405 9.44 29.82 -13.49
N ASP A 406 10.12 29.17 -12.55
CA ASP A 406 9.63 28.42 -11.40
C ASP A 406 8.98 29.34 -10.36
N ARG A 407 7.76 29.79 -10.61
CA ARG A 407 7.05 30.69 -9.69
C ARG A 407 5.56 30.36 -9.62
N THR A 408 5.13 29.93 -8.42
CA THR A 408 4.00 30.48 -7.62
C THR A 408 3.48 29.50 -6.57
N VAL A 409 3.70 28.19 -6.74
CA VAL A 409 3.33 27.18 -5.74
C VAL A 409 4.31 27.21 -4.57
N PRO A 410 3.87 27.11 -3.29
CA PRO A 410 4.78 27.05 -2.15
C PRO A 410 5.72 25.84 -2.23
N GLU A 411 7.04 26.05 -2.14
CA GLU A 411 8.05 24.96 -2.18
C GLU A 411 7.82 23.88 -1.10
N ARG A 412 7.26 24.30 0.04
CA ARG A 412 6.91 23.44 1.17
C ARG A 412 5.42 23.59 1.45
N PRO A 413 4.56 22.83 0.74
CA PRO A 413 3.13 22.86 0.99
C PRO A 413 2.84 22.24 2.36
N VAL A 414 1.91 22.85 3.09
CA VAL A 414 1.57 22.47 4.48
C VAL A 414 0.06 22.26 4.58
N LEU A 415 -0.35 21.15 5.19
CA LEU A 415 -1.73 20.95 5.61
C LEU A 415 -2.05 21.87 6.77
N ARG A 416 -3.08 22.68 6.64
CA ARG A 416 -3.57 23.55 7.70
C ARG A 416 -4.92 23.05 8.17
N PRO A 417 -5.15 22.87 9.49
CA PRO A 417 -6.46 22.45 9.99
C PRO A 417 -7.55 23.37 9.47
N TYR A 418 -8.68 22.79 9.08
CA TYR A 418 -9.83 23.50 8.55
C TYR A 418 -11.01 23.36 9.49
N THR A 419 -11.65 24.48 9.84
CA THR A 419 -12.85 24.51 10.68
C THR A 419 -14.06 24.89 9.84
N ILE A 420 -15.23 24.28 10.14
CA ILE A 420 -16.49 24.65 9.50
C ILE A 420 -16.77 26.13 9.77
N GLY A 421 -16.74 26.96 8.73
CA GLY A 421 -16.86 28.42 8.80
C GLY A 421 -15.66 29.17 8.21
N ASP A 422 -14.52 28.50 8.06
CA ASP A 422 -13.38 29.02 7.32
C ASP A 422 -13.78 29.09 5.83
N GLY A 423 -14.03 30.31 5.33
CA GLY A 423 -14.22 30.52 3.89
C GLY A 423 -12.95 30.21 3.10
N PRO A 424 -13.04 30.05 1.76
CA PRO A 424 -11.86 29.94 0.92
C PRO A 424 -10.94 31.15 1.14
N ARG A 425 -9.64 30.92 1.08
CA ARG A 425 -8.66 31.98 1.28
C ARG A 425 -8.77 33.08 0.24
N SER A 426 -8.73 34.31 0.70
CA SER A 426 -8.50 35.48 -0.15
C SER A 426 -7.00 35.70 -0.37
N GLY A 427 -6.65 36.23 -1.55
CA GLY A 427 -5.26 36.62 -1.86
C GLY A 427 -4.28 35.47 -2.07
N LEU A 428 -4.74 34.34 -2.62
CA LEU A 428 -3.84 33.27 -3.04
C LEU A 428 -2.85 33.78 -4.11
N PRO A 429 -1.59 33.30 -4.09
CA PRO A 429 -0.65 33.58 -5.17
C PRO A 429 -1.23 33.24 -6.54
N GLU A 430 -0.92 34.03 -7.57
CA GLU A 430 -1.35 33.77 -8.93
C GLU A 430 -0.93 32.36 -9.39
N GLY A 431 -1.77 31.63 -10.12
CA GLY A 431 -1.47 30.25 -10.54
C GLY A 431 -1.58 29.20 -9.44
N THR A 432 -2.02 29.56 -8.23
CA THR A 432 -2.32 28.60 -7.15
C THR A 432 -3.81 28.45 -6.87
N GLU A 433 -4.18 27.28 -6.33
CA GLU A 433 -5.55 26.95 -5.91
C GLU A 433 -5.51 26.30 -4.53
N GLU A 434 -6.56 26.55 -3.74
CA GLU A 434 -6.74 25.91 -2.43
C GLU A 434 -7.49 24.59 -2.58
N TYR A 435 -6.94 23.56 -1.95
CA TYR A 435 -7.47 22.21 -1.89
C TYR A 435 -8.02 21.91 -0.50
N TYR A 436 -9.15 21.21 -0.48
CA TYR A 436 -9.80 20.67 0.71
C TYR A 436 -9.44 19.19 0.84
N VAL A 437 -8.95 18.78 2.01
CA VAL A 437 -8.51 17.41 2.29
C VAL A 437 -9.18 16.91 3.55
N VAL A 438 -9.78 15.74 3.50
CA VAL A 438 -10.38 15.08 4.66
C VAL A 438 -9.79 13.70 4.83
N PHE A 439 -9.29 13.43 6.03
CA PHE A 439 -8.88 12.10 6.46
C PHE A 439 -10.02 11.46 7.25
N VAL A 440 -10.31 10.20 6.95
CA VAL A 440 -11.22 9.36 7.73
C VAL A 440 -10.51 8.06 8.08
N THR A 441 -10.62 7.61 9.32
CA THR A 441 -9.96 6.39 9.80
C THR A 441 -10.96 5.36 10.27
N TRP A 442 -10.79 4.13 9.80
CA TRP A 442 -11.52 2.94 10.22
C TRP A 442 -10.58 2.02 10.99
N LYS A 443 -11.01 1.57 12.16
CA LYS A 443 -10.24 0.67 13.02
C LYS A 443 -10.90 -0.69 13.12
N CYS A 444 -10.06 -1.71 13.26
CA CYS A 444 -10.48 -3.09 13.46
C CYS A 444 -11.28 -3.21 14.75
N GLN A 445 -12.54 -3.63 14.63
CA GLN A 445 -13.45 -3.87 15.73
C GLN A 445 -14.16 -5.21 15.53
N ALA A 446 -14.36 -5.91 16.65
CA ALA A 446 -15.04 -7.18 16.69
C ALA A 446 -16.51 -6.90 17.07
N GLU A 447 -17.45 -7.42 16.29
CA GLU A 447 -18.87 -7.27 16.57
C GLU A 447 -19.50 -8.64 16.84
N ASP A 448 -20.12 -8.75 18.01
CA ASP A 448 -21.00 -9.87 18.33
C ASP A 448 -22.26 -9.77 17.46
N GLU A 449 -22.56 -10.83 16.72
CA GLU A 449 -23.69 -10.94 15.78
C GLU A 449 -25.06 -10.65 16.44
N GLU A 450 -25.14 -10.71 17.77
CA GLU A 450 -26.35 -10.50 18.58
C GLU A 450 -26.78 -9.02 18.67
N ALA A 451 -25.89 -8.06 18.39
CA ALA A 451 -26.22 -6.63 18.41
C ALA A 451 -26.79 -6.10 17.08
N ALA A 452 -26.86 -6.93 16.03
CA ALA A 452 -27.30 -6.55 14.69
C ALA A 452 -28.82 -6.70 14.46
N THR A 453 -29.63 -6.78 15.51
CA THR A 453 -31.10 -6.69 15.37
C THR A 453 -31.52 -5.23 15.57
N PRO A 454 -32.08 -4.53 14.55
CA PRO A 454 -32.64 -3.22 14.78
C PRO A 454 -33.81 -3.38 15.77
N ALA A 455 -33.76 -2.63 16.86
CA ALA A 455 -34.88 -2.51 17.80
C ALA A 455 -36.13 -2.14 17.00
N GLY A 456 -37.04 -3.10 16.86
CA GLY A 456 -38.32 -2.90 16.22
C GLY A 456 -39.06 -1.78 16.91
N GLU A 457 -39.55 -0.85 16.10
CA GLU A 457 -40.56 0.12 16.49
C GLU A 457 -41.73 -0.62 17.18
N THR A 458 -42.05 -0.19 18.39
CA THR A 458 -43.34 -0.45 19.05
C THR A 458 -44.00 0.85 19.39
#